data_AF-A0A959PQH7-F1
#
_entry.id   AF-A0A959PQH7-F1
#
_cell.length_a   1.000
_cell.length_b   1.000
_cell.length_c   1.000
_cell.angle_alpha   90.00
_cell.angle_beta   90.00
_cell.angle_gamma   90.00
#
_symmetry.space_group_name_H-M   'P 1'
#
loop_
_entity.id
_entity.type
_entity.pdbx_description
1 polymer ?
#
loop_
_entity_poly.entity_id
_entity_poly.type
_entity_poly.pdbx_seq_one_letter_code
_entity_poly.pdbx_strand_id
1 'polypeptide(L)'
;MFNKRTFDRYHLLFREEVIQAQVELDELTREITGRFQQNWDIEALDFGQMFNQSLESGISRRLWKGVDYYPKEAMLAFIAKDKEIVRVMFRDLFDEKRDVTGRIGRFGFHCEQLLDSHRKDLPDLLDHYHGDERMPGLYLSLRFPDLYVFPELESFRKAMMKLDARNVPAV
;
A
#
# COMPACT_ATOMS: atom_id res chain seq x y z
N MET A 1 -1.96 -23.25 6.63
CA MET A 1 -2.10 -23.68 8.04
C MET A 1 -0.70 -23.90 8.59
N PHE A 2 -0.30 -23.14 9.62
CA PHE A 2 1.03 -23.20 10.23
C PHE A 2 1.02 -24.10 11.48
N ASN A 3 2.19 -24.55 11.92
CA ASN A 3 2.30 -25.31 13.16
C ASN A 3 2.09 -24.36 14.36
N LYS A 4 1.03 -24.59 15.14
CA LYS A 4 0.69 -23.75 16.30
C LYS A 4 1.83 -23.64 17.32
N ARG A 5 2.56 -24.72 17.59
CA ARG A 5 3.70 -24.69 18.53
C ARG A 5 4.84 -23.81 18.02
N THR A 6 5.13 -23.90 16.73
CA THR A 6 6.14 -23.06 16.08
C THR A 6 5.73 -21.59 16.12
N PHE A 7 4.46 -21.29 15.82
CA PHE A 7 3.92 -19.93 15.88
C PHE A 7 3.98 -19.35 17.29
N ASP A 8 3.47 -20.06 18.30
CA ASP A 8 3.45 -19.59 19.69
C ASP A 8 4.87 -19.27 20.20
N ARG A 9 5.87 -20.09 19.82
CA ARG A 9 7.28 -19.85 20.15
C ARG A 9 7.80 -18.55 19.53
N TYR A 10 7.59 -18.35 18.23
CA TYR A 10 8.07 -17.13 17.56
C TYR A 10 7.32 -15.88 18.02
N HIS A 11 6.03 -16.00 18.35
CA HIS A 11 5.26 -14.91 18.94
C HIS A 11 5.84 -14.47 20.29
N LEU A 12 6.28 -15.41 21.13
CA LEU A 12 6.92 -15.09 22.41
C LEU A 12 8.27 -14.40 22.24
N LEU A 13 9.13 -14.96 21.38
CA LEU A 13 10.44 -14.37 21.04
C LEU A 13 10.28 -12.95 20.47
N PHE A 14 9.33 -12.77 19.56
CA PHE A 14 9.06 -11.46 18.96
C PHE A 14 8.63 -10.43 20.01
N ARG A 15 7.78 -10.80 20.97
CA ARG A 15 7.39 -9.89 22.05
C ARG A 15 8.58 -9.48 22.92
N GLU A 16 9.45 -10.43 23.27
CA GLU A 16 10.65 -10.14 24.07
C GLU A 16 11.62 -9.23 23.30
N GLU A 17 11.88 -9.54 22.03
CA GLU A 17 12.77 -8.76 21.17
C GLU A 17 12.22 -7.35 20.90
N VAL A 18 10.93 -7.18 20.58
CA VAL A 18 10.35 -5.85 20.31
C VAL A 18 10.40 -4.95 21.54
N ILE A 19 10.10 -5.52 22.72
CA ILE A 19 10.15 -4.78 23.99
C ILE A 19 11.59 -4.35 24.30
N GLN A 20 12.58 -5.20 24.02
CA GLN A 20 13.98 -4.90 24.28
C GLN A 20 14.64 -4.00 23.23
N ALA A 21 14.28 -4.17 21.96
CA ALA A 21 14.94 -3.50 20.85
C ALA A 21 14.47 -2.05 20.64
N GLN A 22 13.45 -1.58 21.37
CA GLN A 22 12.83 -0.26 21.17
C GLN A 22 12.68 0.05 19.68
N VAL A 23 12.10 -0.90 18.93
CA VAL A 23 12.11 -0.87 17.45
C VAL A 23 11.48 0.43 16.97
N GLU A 24 12.32 1.41 16.65
CA GLU A 24 11.89 2.61 15.96
C GLU A 24 11.52 2.22 14.53
N LEU A 25 10.41 2.78 14.04
CA LEU A 25 10.11 2.74 12.61
C LEU A 25 11.35 3.25 11.87
N ASP A 26 11.78 2.49 10.87
CA ASP A 26 12.91 2.91 10.05
C ASP A 26 12.64 4.31 9.47
N GLU A 27 13.72 5.09 9.29
CA GLU A 27 13.64 6.49 8.91
C GLU A 27 12.74 6.73 7.68
N LEU A 28 12.79 5.80 6.72
CA LEU A 28 11.95 5.81 5.53
C LEU A 28 10.47 5.72 5.92
N THR A 29 10.08 4.69 6.67
CA THR A 29 8.68 4.47 7.09
C THR A 29 8.12 5.65 7.89
N ARG A 30 8.89 6.16 8.85
CA ARG A 30 8.49 7.30 9.69
C ARG A 30 8.27 8.56 8.85
N GLU A 31 9.19 8.88 7.95
CA GLU A 31 9.12 10.08 7.13
C GLU A 31 7.91 10.06 6.20
N ILE A 32 7.72 8.99 5.42
CA ILE A 32 6.61 8.93 4.48
C ILE A 32 5.25 8.84 5.15
N THR A 33 5.13 8.12 6.27
CA THR A 33 3.87 8.06 7.02
C THR A 33 3.53 9.45 7.57
N GLY A 34 4.51 10.16 8.12
CA GLY A 34 4.33 11.54 8.57
C GLY A 34 3.92 12.49 7.44
N ARG A 35 4.58 12.42 6.28
CA ARG A 35 4.24 13.19 5.08
C ARG A 35 2.82 12.93 4.61
N PHE A 36 2.43 11.66 4.52
CA PHE A 36 1.09 11.28 4.11
C PHE A 36 0.04 11.82 5.08
N GLN A 37 0.21 11.59 6.39
CA GLN A 37 -0.75 12.02 7.42
C GLN A 37 -0.89 13.55 7.50
N GLN A 38 0.17 14.31 7.23
CA GLN A 38 0.13 15.78 7.26
C GLN A 38 -0.62 16.39 6.07
N ASN A 39 -0.57 15.73 4.90
CA ASN A 39 -1.11 16.29 3.66
C ASN A 39 -2.42 15.64 3.23
N TRP A 40 -2.71 14.41 3.67
CA TRP A 40 -3.86 13.67 3.18
C TRP A 40 -5.19 14.27 3.64
N ASP A 41 -5.92 14.85 2.70
CA ASP A 41 -7.30 15.30 2.88
C ASP A 41 -8.17 14.75 1.75
N ILE A 42 -9.03 13.78 2.09
CA ILE A 42 -9.93 13.12 1.13
C ILE A 42 -10.93 14.11 0.49
N GLU A 43 -11.23 15.22 1.16
CA GLU A 43 -12.16 16.25 0.69
C GLU A 43 -11.44 17.42 -0.03
N ALA A 44 -10.11 17.34 -0.23
CA ALA A 44 -9.35 18.39 -0.88
C ALA A 44 -9.92 18.74 -2.27
N LEU A 45 -10.07 20.04 -2.52
CA LEU A 45 -10.61 20.57 -3.79
C LEU A 45 -9.69 20.22 -4.97
N ASP A 46 -8.38 20.43 -4.78
CA ASP A 46 -7.32 19.96 -5.67
C ASP A 46 -6.78 18.62 -5.15
N PHE A 47 -7.52 17.56 -5.48
CA PHE A 47 -7.20 16.20 -5.06
C PHE A 47 -5.86 15.71 -5.65
N GLY A 48 -5.48 16.18 -6.84
CA GLY A 48 -4.23 15.79 -7.50
C GLY A 48 -3.01 16.38 -6.81
N GLN A 49 -3.06 17.67 -6.48
CA GLN A 49 -1.99 18.31 -5.71
C GLN A 49 -1.85 17.67 -4.31
N MET A 50 -2.97 17.46 -3.61
CA MET A 50 -3.00 16.81 -2.31
C MET A 50 -2.37 15.41 -2.37
N PHE A 51 -2.78 14.58 -3.33
CA PHE A 51 -2.23 13.23 -3.51
C PHE A 51 -0.73 13.27 -3.79
N ASN A 52 -0.29 14.18 -4.68
CA ASN A 52 1.12 14.30 -5.05
C ASN A 52 2.00 14.65 -3.84
N GLN A 53 1.55 15.59 -3.00
CA GLN A 53 2.25 16.03 -1.78
C GLN A 53 2.26 14.95 -0.69
N SER A 54 1.16 14.19 -0.57
CA SER A 54 1.05 13.08 0.39
C SER A 54 2.06 11.95 0.11
N LEU A 55 2.52 11.84 -1.13
CA LEU A 55 3.55 10.88 -1.57
C LEU A 55 4.82 11.59 -2.07
N GLU A 56 5.12 12.79 -1.57
CA GLU A 56 6.37 13.48 -1.89
C GLU A 56 7.42 13.16 -0.82
N SER A 57 8.56 12.61 -1.25
CA SER A 57 9.69 12.33 -0.39
C SER A 57 10.99 12.26 -1.20
N GLY A 58 12.10 12.64 -0.58
CA GLY A 58 13.44 12.47 -1.17
C GLY A 58 13.93 11.03 -1.13
N ILE A 59 13.56 10.28 -0.08
CA ILE A 59 14.12 8.96 0.28
C ILE A 59 13.15 7.80 -0.01
N SER A 60 11.84 8.07 -0.06
CA SER A 60 10.82 7.03 -0.22
C SER A 60 10.29 6.86 -1.64
N ARG A 61 10.86 7.56 -2.63
CA ARG A 61 10.49 7.41 -4.05
C ARG A 61 10.55 5.98 -4.54
N ARG A 62 11.48 5.18 -4.02
CA ARG A 62 11.63 3.76 -4.36
C ARG A 62 10.38 2.92 -4.09
N LEU A 63 9.46 3.38 -3.25
CA LEU A 63 8.20 2.69 -2.95
C LEU A 63 7.20 2.76 -4.11
N TRP A 64 7.30 3.75 -4.98
CA TRP A 64 6.39 3.98 -6.10
C TRP A 64 7.11 4.39 -7.39
N LYS A 65 8.41 4.14 -7.47
CA LYS A 65 9.23 4.42 -8.64
C LYS A 65 10.35 3.39 -8.76
N GLY A 66 10.39 2.69 -9.89
CA GLY A 66 11.40 1.68 -10.23
C GLY A 66 11.67 1.61 -11.72
N VAL A 67 12.31 0.53 -12.17
CA VAL A 67 12.41 0.20 -13.60
C VAL A 67 11.03 -0.24 -14.05
N ASP A 68 10.43 0.49 -15.00
CA ASP A 68 9.09 0.23 -15.53
C ASP A 68 8.00 0.08 -14.46
N TYR A 69 8.11 0.89 -13.40
CA TYR A 69 7.17 0.89 -12.28
C TYR A 69 6.88 2.32 -11.82
N TYR A 70 5.67 2.80 -12.12
CA TYR A 70 5.27 4.21 -11.93
C TYR A 70 3.82 4.36 -11.38
N PRO A 71 3.46 3.69 -10.28
CA PRO A 71 2.10 3.75 -9.72
C PRO A 71 1.65 5.16 -9.32
N LYS A 72 2.55 6.02 -8.83
CA LYS A 72 2.19 7.38 -8.42
C LYS A 72 1.74 8.20 -9.62
N GLU A 73 2.50 8.12 -10.71
CA GLU A 73 2.19 8.78 -11.97
C GLU A 73 0.89 8.24 -12.59
N ALA A 74 0.66 6.92 -12.54
CA ALA A 74 -0.59 6.30 -12.97
C ALA A 74 -1.81 6.84 -12.20
N MET A 75 -1.72 6.91 -10.86
CA MET A 75 -2.81 7.44 -10.04
C MET A 75 -3.05 8.94 -10.28
N LEU A 76 -1.99 9.73 -10.49
CA LEU A 76 -2.14 11.14 -10.87
C LEU A 76 -2.83 11.31 -12.23
N ALA A 77 -2.55 10.43 -13.19
CA ALA A 77 -3.25 10.42 -14.48
C ALA A 77 -4.75 10.11 -14.32
N PHE A 78 -5.10 9.15 -13.46
CA PHE A 78 -6.49 8.86 -13.12
C PHE A 78 -7.19 10.03 -12.42
N ILE A 79 -6.54 10.67 -11.46
CA ILE A 79 -7.09 11.84 -10.76
C ILE A 79 -7.34 12.99 -11.75
N ALA A 80 -6.42 13.20 -12.69
CA ALA A 80 -6.58 14.23 -13.73
C ALA A 80 -7.78 13.96 -14.65
N LYS A 81 -8.18 12.69 -14.82
CA LYS A 81 -9.35 12.29 -15.63
C LYS A 81 -10.64 12.31 -14.84
N ASP A 82 -10.71 11.59 -13.72
CA ASP A 82 -11.92 11.39 -12.92
C ASP A 82 -11.65 11.43 -11.41
N LYS A 83 -11.23 12.60 -10.91
CA LYS A 83 -10.91 12.78 -9.47
C LYS A 83 -12.00 12.30 -8.50
N GLU A 84 -13.28 12.44 -8.86
CA GLU A 84 -14.39 12.05 -8.00
C GLU A 84 -14.52 10.52 -7.88
N ILE A 85 -14.29 9.79 -8.98
CA ILE A 85 -14.23 8.33 -8.95
C ILE A 85 -13.06 7.87 -8.11
N VAL A 86 -11.87 8.46 -8.30
CA VAL A 86 -10.69 8.13 -7.50
C VAL A 86 -10.92 8.42 -6.02
N ARG A 87 -11.59 9.53 -5.67
CA ARG A 87 -11.97 9.84 -4.29
C ARG A 87 -12.87 8.76 -3.69
N VAL A 88 -13.88 8.30 -4.45
CA VAL A 88 -14.76 7.20 -4.02
C VAL A 88 -13.96 5.90 -3.81
N MET A 89 -13.00 5.60 -4.69
CA MET A 89 -12.12 4.43 -4.54
C MET A 89 -11.32 4.48 -3.24
N PHE A 90 -10.71 5.63 -2.91
CA PHE A 90 -9.99 5.79 -1.64
C PHE A 90 -10.92 5.73 -0.42
N ARG A 91 -12.14 6.27 -0.52
CA ARG A 91 -13.14 6.13 0.56
C ARG A 91 -13.51 4.67 0.79
N ASP A 92 -13.73 3.89 -0.26
CA ASP A 92 -13.97 2.44 -0.13
C ASP A 92 -12.73 1.74 0.42
N LEU A 93 -11.53 2.04 -0.09
CA LEU A 93 -10.28 1.45 0.39
C LEU A 93 -10.08 1.70 1.88
N PHE A 94 -10.46 2.87 2.41
CA PHE A 94 -10.27 3.22 3.82
C PHE A 94 -11.47 2.91 4.73
N ASP A 95 -12.52 2.26 4.22
CA ASP A 95 -13.66 1.84 5.05
C ASP A 95 -13.34 0.57 5.86
N GLU A 96 -12.75 0.75 7.05
CA GLU A 96 -12.38 -0.34 7.98
C GLU A 96 -13.57 -1.21 8.45
N LYS A 97 -14.82 -0.85 8.13
CA LYS A 97 -16.00 -1.69 8.41
C LYS A 97 -16.15 -2.84 7.41
N ARG A 98 -15.42 -2.81 6.30
CA ARG A 98 -15.48 -3.82 5.23
C ARG A 98 -14.22 -4.68 5.24
N ASP A 99 -14.38 -5.89 4.74
CA ASP A 99 -13.27 -6.83 4.56
C ASP A 99 -12.12 -6.21 3.73
N VAL A 100 -10.90 -6.35 4.24
CA VAL A 100 -9.70 -5.75 3.64
C VAL A 100 -9.41 -6.34 2.25
N THR A 101 -9.54 -7.65 2.08
CA THR A 101 -9.30 -8.32 0.80
C THR A 101 -10.30 -7.84 -0.25
N GLY A 102 -11.57 -7.71 0.14
CA GLY A 102 -12.61 -7.15 -0.73
C GLY A 102 -12.35 -5.72 -1.17
N ARG A 103 -11.90 -4.84 -0.26
CA ARG A 103 -11.57 -3.43 -0.57
C ARG A 103 -10.35 -3.30 -1.48
N ILE A 104 -9.28 -4.04 -1.20
CA ILE A 104 -8.08 -4.09 -2.06
C ILE A 104 -8.46 -4.56 -3.47
N GLY A 105 -9.22 -5.65 -3.58
CA GLY A 105 -9.65 -6.19 -4.87
C GLY A 105 -10.52 -5.21 -5.67
N ARG A 106 -11.46 -4.51 -5.01
CA ARG A 106 -12.26 -3.47 -5.68
C ARG A 106 -11.43 -2.28 -6.12
N PHE A 107 -10.44 -1.87 -5.32
CA PHE A 107 -9.54 -0.78 -5.70
C PHE A 107 -8.79 -1.10 -7.00
N GLY A 108 -8.17 -2.28 -7.07
CA GLY A 108 -7.47 -2.74 -8.27
C GLY A 108 -8.39 -2.88 -9.48
N PHE A 109 -9.59 -3.44 -9.29
CA PHE A 109 -10.59 -3.54 -10.35
C PHE A 109 -11.01 -2.16 -10.89
N HIS A 110 -11.23 -1.18 -10.03
CA HIS A 110 -11.58 0.17 -10.49
C HIS A 110 -10.43 0.88 -11.20
N CYS A 111 -9.18 0.63 -10.82
CA CYS A 111 -8.03 1.11 -11.59
C CYS A 111 -7.99 0.53 -13.01
N GLU A 112 -8.27 -0.77 -13.18
CA GLU A 112 -8.39 -1.41 -14.50
C GLU A 112 -9.49 -0.74 -15.34
N GLN A 113 -10.67 -0.52 -14.73
CA GLN A 113 -11.78 0.15 -15.40
C GLN A 113 -11.45 1.58 -15.84
N LEU A 114 -10.72 2.34 -15.01
CA LEU A 114 -10.27 3.69 -15.34
C LEU A 114 -9.27 3.67 -16.50
N LEU A 115 -8.31 2.72 -16.48
CA LEU A 115 -7.35 2.56 -17.55
C LEU A 115 -8.05 2.25 -18.88
N ASP A 116 -8.99 1.30 -18.89
CA ASP A 116 -9.73 0.94 -20.09
C ASP A 116 -10.61 2.07 -20.61
N SER A 117 -11.29 2.79 -19.71
CA SER A 117 -12.17 3.90 -20.08
C SER A 117 -11.40 5.08 -20.69
N HIS A 118 -10.17 5.31 -20.25
CA HIS A 118 -9.33 6.44 -20.67
C HIS A 118 -8.16 6.04 -21.58
N ARG A 119 -8.13 4.81 -22.09
CA ARG A 119 -7.01 4.27 -22.88
C ARG A 119 -6.63 5.11 -24.09
N LYS A 120 -7.62 5.75 -24.74
CA LYS A 120 -7.38 6.66 -25.89
C LYS A 120 -6.69 7.96 -25.48
N ASP A 121 -6.97 8.43 -24.27
CA ASP A 121 -6.44 9.68 -23.74
C ASP A 121 -5.12 9.48 -22.99
N LEU A 122 -4.82 8.25 -22.58
CA LEU A 122 -3.63 7.83 -21.86
C LEU A 122 -2.86 6.74 -22.63
N PRO A 123 -2.47 6.96 -23.89
CA PRO A 123 -1.89 5.91 -24.74
C PRO A 123 -0.55 5.36 -24.21
N ASP A 124 0.19 6.16 -23.44
CA ASP A 124 1.49 5.80 -22.87
C ASP A 124 1.37 5.12 -21.50
N LEU A 125 0.18 5.13 -20.89
CA LEU A 125 -0.05 4.46 -19.62
C LEU A 125 -0.39 2.98 -19.88
N LEU A 126 0.64 2.13 -19.82
CA LEU A 126 0.49 0.70 -20.14
C LEU A 126 -0.03 -0.13 -18.97
N ASP A 127 0.25 0.30 -17.73
CA ASP A 127 -0.15 -0.38 -16.50
C ASP A 127 -0.44 0.68 -15.42
N HIS A 128 -1.31 0.33 -14.50
CA HIS A 128 -1.62 1.13 -13.32
C HIS A 128 -0.90 0.66 -12.06
N TYR A 129 -0.37 -0.56 -12.00
CA TYR A 129 0.39 -1.10 -10.85
C TYR A 129 -0.39 -1.18 -9.52
N HIS A 130 -1.71 -1.25 -9.60
CA HIS A 130 -2.62 -1.46 -8.45
C HIS A 130 -3.43 -2.75 -8.57
N GLY A 131 -3.05 -3.65 -9.48
CA GLY A 131 -3.73 -4.93 -9.69
C GLY A 131 -3.45 -5.96 -8.60
N ASP A 132 -2.37 -5.76 -7.84
CA ASP A 132 -2.00 -6.56 -6.66
C ASP A 132 -2.13 -5.75 -5.35
N GLU A 133 -1.78 -6.38 -4.24
CA GLU A 133 -1.87 -5.78 -2.90
C GLU A 133 -0.80 -4.74 -2.59
N ARG A 134 0.23 -4.54 -3.43
CA ARG A 134 1.40 -3.72 -3.07
C ARG A 134 1.03 -2.27 -2.83
N MET A 135 0.39 -1.63 -3.81
CA MET A 135 0.03 -0.21 -3.72
C MET A 135 -1.18 0.04 -2.80
N PRO A 136 -2.30 -0.71 -2.90
CA PRO A 136 -3.39 -0.58 -1.93
C PRO A 136 -2.94 -0.85 -0.49
N GLY A 137 -2.06 -1.83 -0.28
CA GLY A 137 -1.46 -2.12 1.02
C GLY A 137 -0.59 -1.00 1.55
N LEU A 138 0.23 -0.37 0.68
CA LEU A 138 0.98 0.83 1.03
C LEU A 138 0.06 1.98 1.46
N TYR A 139 -1.04 2.23 0.74
CA TYR A 139 -1.98 3.28 1.13
C TYR A 139 -2.63 3.02 2.48
N LEU A 140 -2.98 1.76 2.76
CA LEU A 140 -3.51 1.34 4.05
C LEU A 140 -2.49 1.52 5.18
N SER A 141 -1.21 1.13 4.97
CA SER A 141 -0.16 1.32 5.98
C SER A 141 0.15 2.78 6.26
N LEU A 142 0.06 3.64 5.24
CA LEU A 142 0.21 5.08 5.42
C LEU A 142 -0.98 5.70 6.15
N ARG A 143 -2.21 5.26 5.84
CA ARG A 143 -3.44 5.81 6.43
C ARG A 143 -3.71 5.32 7.85
N PHE A 144 -3.42 4.06 8.13
CA PHE A 144 -3.66 3.39 9.41
C PHE A 144 -2.41 2.59 9.84
N PRO A 145 -1.31 3.26 10.20
CA PRO A 145 -0.05 2.61 10.54
C PRO A 145 -0.13 1.68 11.76
N ASP A 146 -1.12 1.84 12.62
CA ASP A 146 -1.36 0.97 13.77
C ASP A 146 -2.02 -0.37 13.40
N LEU A 147 -2.62 -0.45 12.20
CA LEU A 147 -3.38 -1.62 11.73
C LEU A 147 -2.68 -2.36 10.59
N TYR A 148 -1.88 -1.66 9.77
CA TYR A 148 -1.23 -2.22 8.60
C TYR A 148 0.26 -1.94 8.60
N VAL A 149 1.03 -2.93 8.15
CA VAL A 149 2.48 -2.84 7.97
C VAL A 149 2.77 -2.64 6.49
N PHE A 150 3.89 -1.97 6.19
CA PHE A 150 4.38 -1.84 4.82
C PHE A 150 4.52 -3.24 4.19
N PRO A 151 3.99 -3.45 2.98
CA PRO A 151 4.09 -4.75 2.33
C PRO A 151 5.55 -5.06 1.98
N GLU A 152 6.19 -5.90 2.78
CA GLU A 152 7.55 -6.38 2.56
C GLU A 152 7.54 -7.90 2.31
N LEU A 153 7.45 -8.28 1.03
CA LEU A 153 7.30 -9.68 0.62
C LEU A 153 8.45 -10.56 1.12
N GLU A 154 9.68 -10.05 1.14
CA GLU A 154 10.84 -10.85 1.55
C GLU A 154 10.77 -11.23 3.03
N SER A 155 10.54 -10.27 3.93
CA SER A 155 10.35 -10.54 5.35
C SER A 155 9.14 -11.45 5.60
N PHE A 156 8.03 -11.23 4.88
CA PHE A 156 6.87 -12.11 4.98
C PHE A 156 7.21 -13.55 4.58
N ARG A 157 7.90 -13.76 3.46
CA ARG A 157 8.36 -15.09 3.05
C ARG A 157 9.29 -15.74 4.06
N LYS A 158 10.28 -14.99 4.58
CA LYS A 158 11.21 -15.48 5.61
C LYS A 158 10.44 -15.93 6.84
N ALA A 159 9.46 -15.14 7.30
CA ALA A 159 8.59 -15.50 8.40
C ALA A 159 7.79 -16.78 8.09
N MET A 160 7.17 -16.88 6.91
CA MET A 160 6.43 -18.08 6.50
C MET A 160 7.31 -19.33 6.47
N MET A 161 8.54 -19.22 5.96
CA MET A 161 9.50 -20.33 5.98
C MET A 161 9.84 -20.75 7.42
N LYS A 162 10.08 -19.79 8.31
CA LYS A 162 10.35 -20.06 9.75
C LYS A 162 9.15 -20.64 10.49
N LEU A 163 7.94 -20.34 10.04
CA LEU A 163 6.68 -20.84 10.59
C LEU A 163 6.27 -22.21 10.00
N ASP A 164 7.13 -22.84 9.20
CA ASP A 164 6.86 -24.09 8.49
C ASP A 164 5.56 -24.03 7.68
N ALA A 165 5.33 -22.91 7.00
CA ALA A 165 4.18 -22.73 6.15
C ALA A 165 4.20 -23.72 4.98
N ARG A 166 3.08 -24.42 4.76
CA ARG A 166 2.94 -25.33 3.61
C ARG A 166 3.00 -24.60 2.27
N ASN A 167 2.47 -23.39 2.22
CA ASN A 167 2.42 -22.55 1.03
C ASN A 167 3.16 -21.26 1.34
N VAL A 168 4.36 -21.10 0.78
CA VAL A 168 5.09 -19.83 0.78
C VAL A 168 4.85 -19.20 -0.60
N PRO A 169 4.53 -17.90 -0.72
CA PRO A 169 4.40 -17.21 -2.01
C PRO A 169 5.60 -17.46 -2.92
N ALA A 170 5.50 -17.16 -4.22
CA ALA A 170 6.64 -17.10 -5.15
C ALA A 170 7.29 -15.68 -5.14
N VAL A 171 8.49 -15.53 -5.70
CA VAL A 171 9.17 -14.23 -5.85
C VAL A 171 8.73 -13.63 -7.18
#